data_AF-A0A0D0FWF2-F1
#
_entry.id   AF-A0A0D0FWF2-F1
#
_cell.length_a   1.000
_cell.length_b   1.000
_cell.length_c   1.000
_cell.angle_alpha   90.00
_cell.angle_beta   90.00
_cell.angle_gamma   90.00
#
_symmetry.space_group_name_H-M   'P 1'
#
loop_
_entity.id
_entity.type
_entity.pdbx_description
1 polymer ?
#
loop_
_entity_poly.entity_id
_entity_poly.type
_entity_poly.pdbx_seq_one_letter_code
_entity_poly.pdbx_strand_id
1 'polypeptide(L)'
;MIDETDPAKTMIYPILVHTDLTLEAYGVNNFINERFSNLLTNTEIPIHLIKKVVLINIDTLIQLQDYFASSQLKLATCINAYIEYISKNNAISANFPFDEFIKHYLGKKNKKKESLPQKILWT
;
A
#
# COMPACT_ATOMS: atom_id res chain seq x y z
N MET A 1 -13.90 5.89 -21.68
CA MET A 1 -12.99 7.04 -21.74
C MET A 1 -11.60 6.45 -21.54
N ILE A 2 -10.78 6.40 -22.59
CA ILE A 2 -9.37 6.03 -22.45
C ILE A 2 -8.68 7.34 -22.12
N ASP A 3 -8.14 7.47 -20.91
CA ASP A 3 -7.34 8.65 -20.57
C ASP A 3 -6.10 8.67 -21.46
N GLU A 4 -5.96 9.71 -22.30
CA GLU A 4 -4.71 10.00 -23.00
C GLU A 4 -3.67 10.40 -21.94
N THR A 5 -2.93 9.41 -21.44
CA THR A 5 -1.88 9.60 -20.45
C THR A 5 -0.53 9.54 -21.15
N ASP A 6 0.29 10.57 -20.94
CA ASP A 6 1.70 10.58 -21.33
C ASP A 6 2.44 9.54 -20.44
N PRO A 7 2.90 8.41 -20.98
CA PRO A 7 3.55 7.37 -20.19
C PRO A 7 4.82 7.87 -19.49
N ALA A 8 5.47 8.90 -20.04
CA ALA A 8 6.66 9.52 -19.47
C ALA A 8 6.36 10.46 -18.29
N LYS A 9 5.09 10.68 -17.95
CA LYS A 9 4.65 11.52 -16.82
C LYS A 9 3.67 10.82 -15.88
N THR A 10 3.35 9.57 -16.16
CA THR A 10 2.34 8.81 -15.42
C THR A 10 3.01 7.98 -14.33
N MET A 11 2.63 8.21 -13.08
CA MET A 11 3.08 7.38 -11.96
C MET A 11 2.32 6.05 -11.97
N ILE A 12 3.07 4.95 -12.08
CA ILE A 12 2.52 3.60 -12.15
C ILE A 12 2.62 2.94 -10.77
N TYR A 13 1.50 2.43 -10.28
CA TYR A 13 1.40 1.69 -9.02
C TYR A 13 1.14 0.20 -9.34
N PRO A 14 2.19 -0.63 -9.45
CA PRO A 14 2.02 -2.05 -9.66
C PRO A 14 1.44 -2.71 -8.39
N ILE A 15 0.29 -3.37 -8.55
CA ILE A 15 -0.41 -4.07 -7.47
C ILE A 15 -0.65 -5.50 -7.93
N LEU A 16 -0.17 -6.46 -7.13
CA LEU A 16 -0.47 -7.88 -7.33
C LEU A 16 -1.55 -8.28 -6.33
N VAL A 17 -2.77 -8.53 -6.82
CA VAL A 17 -3.85 -9.05 -6.00
C VAL A 17 -3.81 -10.57 -6.03
N HIS A 18 -3.85 -11.20 -4.86
CA HIS A 18 -3.74 -12.65 -4.72
C HIS A 18 -4.70 -13.22 -3.68
N THR A 19 -4.83 -14.55 -3.68
CA THR A 19 -5.52 -15.35 -2.65
C THR A 19 -4.56 -16.32 -1.94
N ASP A 20 -3.32 -16.45 -2.44
CA ASP A 20 -2.32 -17.35 -1.88
C ASP A 20 -1.68 -16.73 -0.63
N LEU A 21 -1.88 -17.36 0.52
CA LEU A 21 -1.36 -16.91 1.81
C LEU A 21 0.17 -16.95 1.88
N THR A 22 0.83 -17.76 1.06
CA THR A 22 2.31 -17.83 1.04
C THR A 22 2.92 -16.50 0.58
N LEU A 23 2.19 -15.71 -0.20
CA LEU A 23 2.60 -14.39 -0.64
C LEU A 23 2.54 -13.31 0.45
N GLU A 24 1.91 -13.61 1.59
CA GLU A 24 1.89 -12.75 2.78
C GLU A 24 3.09 -12.98 3.70
N ALA A 25 3.94 -13.98 3.41
CA ALA A 25 5.09 -14.25 4.25
C ALA A 25 6.08 -13.07 4.27
N TYR A 26 6.70 -12.86 5.43
CA TYR A 26 7.69 -11.80 5.61
C TYR A 26 8.83 -11.95 4.60
N GLY A 27 9.19 -10.84 3.96
CA GLY A 27 10.26 -10.77 2.95
C GLY A 27 9.84 -11.14 1.53
N VAL A 28 8.69 -11.78 1.32
CA VAL A 28 8.22 -12.12 -0.03
C VAL A 28 8.03 -10.86 -0.88
N ASN A 29 7.40 -9.82 -0.34
CA ASN A 29 7.25 -8.56 -1.08
C ASN A 29 8.61 -7.94 -1.43
N ASN A 30 9.60 -8.01 -0.54
CA ASN A 30 10.94 -7.50 -0.83
C ASN A 30 11.60 -8.27 -1.98
N PHE A 31 11.56 -9.60 -1.92
CA PHE A 31 12.07 -10.47 -2.98
C PHE A 31 11.40 -10.19 -4.34
N ILE A 32 10.08 -10.04 -4.36
CA ILE A 32 9.34 -9.69 -5.58
C ILE A 32 9.74 -8.31 -6.10
N ASN A 33 9.90 -7.32 -5.21
CA ASN A 33 10.35 -5.98 -5.61
C ASN A 33 11.76 -5.96 -6.20
N GLU A 34 12.70 -6.73 -5.64
CA GLU A 34 14.05 -6.90 -6.19
C GLU A 34 13.99 -7.53 -7.59
N ARG A 35 13.21 -8.61 -7.74
CA ARG A 35 13.03 -9.26 -9.04
C ARG A 35 12.36 -8.33 -10.06
N PHE A 36 11.32 -7.61 -9.65
CA PHE A 36 10.59 -6.69 -10.50
C PHE A 36 11.48 -5.53 -10.96
N SER A 37 12.26 -4.94 -10.06
CA SER A 37 13.21 -3.86 -10.40
C SER A 37 14.22 -4.31 -11.46
N ASN A 38 14.73 -5.55 -11.36
CA ASN A 38 15.62 -6.13 -12.36
C ASN A 38 14.95 -6.40 -13.71
N LEU A 39 13.63 -6.58 -13.76
CA LEU A 39 12.90 -6.70 -15.02
C LEU A 39 12.71 -5.33 -15.68
N LEU A 40 12.50 -4.28 -14.87
CA LEU A 40 12.29 -2.91 -15.35
C LEU A 40 13.53 -2.31 -16.01
N THR A 41 14.75 -2.72 -15.63
CA THR A 41 15.99 -2.24 -16.27
C THR A 41 16.06 -2.55 -17.76
N ASN A 42 15.25 -3.50 -18.24
CA ASN A 42 15.18 -3.90 -19.65
C ASN A 42 13.99 -3.26 -20.39
N THR A 43 13.35 -2.24 -19.81
CA THR A 43 12.18 -1.56 -20.38
C THR A 43 12.49 -0.11 -20.74
N GLU A 44 11.76 0.46 -21.69
CA GLU A 44 11.85 1.88 -22.06
C GLU A 44 11.14 2.80 -21.06
N ILE A 45 10.50 2.25 -20.03
CA ILE A 45 9.75 3.01 -19.04
C ILE A 45 10.71 3.60 -18.00
N PRO A 46 10.66 4.92 -17.73
CA PRO A 46 11.50 5.51 -16.70
C PRO A 46 11.21 4.90 -15.32
N ILE A 47 12.21 4.21 -14.73
CA ILE A 47 12.08 3.47 -13.46
C ILE A 47 11.54 4.35 -12.32
N HIS A 48 11.89 5.64 -12.30
CA HIS A 48 11.43 6.58 -11.25
C HIS A 48 9.91 6.85 -11.27
N LEU A 49 9.22 6.52 -12.36
CA LEU A 49 7.77 6.61 -12.50
C LEU A 49 7.05 5.36 -11.97
N ILE A 50 7.76 4.27 -11.75
CA ILE A 50 7.19 3.01 -11.30
C ILE A 50 7.43 2.85 -9.79
N LYS A 51 6.35 2.73 -9.04
CA LYS A 51 6.42 2.48 -7.59
C LYS A 51 6.76 1.01 -7.30
N LYS A 52 7.18 0.76 -6.06
CA LYS A 52 7.35 -0.60 -5.54
C LYS A 52 6.04 -1.39 -5.71
N VAL A 53 6.17 -2.68 -6.05
CA VAL A 53 5.06 -3.63 -6.10
C VAL A 53 4.45 -3.77 -4.71
N VAL A 54 3.13 -3.77 -4.66
CA VAL A 54 2.37 -4.09 -3.45
C VAL A 54 1.59 -5.38 -3.69
N LEU A 55 1.87 -6.39 -2.88
CA LEU A 55 1.10 -7.63 -2.84
C LEU A 55 -0.05 -7.42 -1.85
N ILE A 56 -1.26 -7.72 -2.27
CA ILE A 56 -2.46 -7.53 -1.46
C ILE A 56 -3.33 -8.78 -1.56
N ASN A 57 -3.66 -9.39 -0.42
CA ASN A 57 -4.68 -10.42 -0.41
C ASN A 57 -6.05 -9.79 -0.70
N ILE A 58 -6.81 -10.36 -1.64
CA ILE A 58 -8.17 -9.92 -1.94
C ILE A 58 -9.07 -9.92 -0.70
N ASP A 59 -8.89 -10.86 0.22
CA ASP A 59 -9.65 -10.93 1.47
C ASP A 59 -9.45 -9.68 2.33
N THR A 60 -8.24 -9.11 2.33
CA THR A 60 -7.95 -7.84 3.01
C THR A 60 -8.71 -6.68 2.37
N LEU A 61 -8.84 -6.65 1.04
CA LEU A 61 -9.63 -5.62 0.36
C LEU A 61 -11.13 -5.78 0.66
N ILE A 62 -11.63 -7.01 0.69
CA ILE A 62 -13.03 -7.32 1.04
C ILE A 62 -13.32 -6.90 2.49
N GLN A 63 -12.44 -7.24 3.44
CA GLN A 63 -12.58 -6.83 4.84
C GLN A 63 -12.59 -5.31 5.02
N LEU A 64 -11.91 -4.57 4.14
CA LEU A 64 -11.82 -3.11 4.20
C LEU A 64 -12.86 -2.39 3.32
N GLN A 65 -13.73 -3.13 2.63
CA GLN A 65 -14.65 -2.55 1.64
C GLN A 65 -15.53 -1.44 2.22
N ASP A 66 -16.06 -1.61 3.43
CA ASP A 66 -16.95 -0.64 4.07
C ASP A 66 -16.21 0.66 4.43
N TYR A 67 -14.93 0.55 4.80
CA TYR A 67 -14.09 1.71 5.08
C TYR A 67 -13.76 2.49 3.81
N PHE A 68 -13.61 1.80 2.67
CA PHE A 68 -13.43 2.43 1.37
C PHE A 68 -14.73 3.10 0.89
N ALA A 69 -15.86 2.38 0.97
CA ALA A 69 -17.16 2.87 0.56
C ALA A 69 -17.58 4.12 1.35
N SER A 70 -17.31 4.14 2.66
CA SER A 70 -17.59 5.29 3.54
C SER A 70 -16.52 6.39 3.50
N SER A 71 -15.51 6.30 2.61
CA SER A 71 -14.39 7.25 2.49
C SER A 71 -13.56 7.44 3.78
N GLN A 72 -13.74 6.60 4.79
CA GLN A 72 -12.93 6.60 6.02
C GLN A 72 -11.49 6.17 5.75
N LEU A 73 -11.30 5.40 4.68
CA LEU A 73 -10.04 4.94 4.15
C LEU A 73 -10.02 5.15 2.64
N LYS A 74 -8.85 5.49 2.09
CA LYS A 74 -8.64 5.56 0.64
C LYS A 74 -7.53 4.56 0.30
N LEU A 75 -7.78 3.66 -0.65
CA LEU A 75 -6.80 2.64 -1.05
C LEU A 75 -5.46 3.26 -1.46
N ALA A 76 -5.50 4.34 -2.24
CA ALA A 76 -4.30 5.09 -2.62
C ALA A 76 -3.50 5.60 -1.41
N THR A 77 -4.16 6.03 -0.34
CA THR A 77 -3.49 6.45 0.89
C THR A 77 -2.84 5.26 1.61
N CYS A 78 -3.49 4.11 1.66
CA CYS A 78 -2.95 2.88 2.25
C CYS A 78 -1.70 2.40 1.52
N ILE A 79 -1.78 2.35 0.19
CA ILE A 79 -0.67 1.94 -0.68
C ILE A 79 0.52 2.88 -0.53
N ASN A 80 0.30 4.20 -0.58
CA ASN A 80 1.38 5.17 -0.39
C ASN A 80 2.01 5.07 1.00
N ALA A 81 1.20 4.92 2.06
CA ALA A 81 1.70 4.76 3.42
C ALA A 81 2.52 3.48 3.58
N TYR A 82 2.10 2.39 2.93
CA TYR A 82 2.84 1.13 2.92
C TYR A 82 4.18 1.26 2.18
N ILE A 83 4.17 1.84 0.97
CA ILE A 83 5.40 2.08 0.20
C ILE A 83 6.38 2.95 0.98
N GLU A 84 5.90 3.99 1.65
CA GLU A 84 6.74 4.81 2.54
C GLU A 84 7.31 3.96 3.68
N TYR A 85 6.46 3.15 4.33
CA TYR A 85 6.87 2.29 5.44
C TYR A 85 7.99 1.31 5.04
N ILE A 86 7.86 0.58 3.94
CA ILE A 86 8.88 -0.37 3.47
C ILE A 86 10.12 0.31 2.88
N SER A 87 10.10 1.63 2.70
CA SER A 87 11.24 2.41 2.19
C SER A 87 12.10 3.03 3.30
N LYS A 88 11.75 2.84 4.59
CA LYS A 88 12.46 3.41 5.75
C LYS A 88 13.84 2.76 6.05
N ASN A 89 14.41 2.01 5.12
CA ASN A 89 15.77 1.43 5.21
C ASN A 89 16.08 0.67 6.51
N ASN A 90 15.08 0.02 7.13
CA ASN A 90 15.31 -0.92 8.22
C ASN A 90 14.82 -2.32 7.81
N ALA A 91 15.55 -3.35 8.25
CA ALA A 91 15.32 -4.74 7.84
C ALA A 91 13.94 -5.26 8.23
N ILE A 92 13.32 -4.71 9.28
CA ILE A 92 12.00 -5.13 9.74
C ILE A 92 10.92 -4.62 8.78
N SER A 93 10.92 -3.32 8.48
CA SER A 93 9.90 -2.71 7.64
C SER A 93 10.00 -3.16 6.18
N ALA A 94 11.22 -3.39 5.67
CA ALA A 94 11.41 -3.86 4.30
C ALA A 94 10.77 -5.22 4.04
N ASN A 95 10.73 -6.09 5.05
CA ASN A 95 10.20 -7.44 4.95
C ASN A 95 8.73 -7.56 5.37
N PHE A 96 8.06 -6.46 5.69
CA PHE A 96 6.71 -6.49 6.25
C PHE A 96 5.64 -6.63 5.16
N PRO A 97 4.70 -7.58 5.25
CA PRO A 97 3.63 -7.72 4.26
C PRO A 97 2.57 -6.61 4.40
N PHE A 98 1.87 -6.29 3.31
CA PHE A 98 0.84 -5.25 3.30
C PHE A 98 -0.31 -5.55 4.27
N ASP A 99 -0.75 -6.81 4.29
CA ASP A 99 -1.91 -7.28 5.06
C ASP A 99 -1.67 -7.17 6.58
N GLU A 100 -0.44 -7.40 7.05
CA GLU A 100 -0.08 -7.08 8.43
C GLU A 100 0.08 -5.57 8.65
N PHE A 101 0.68 -4.86 7.70
CA PHE A 101 0.90 -3.42 7.82
C PHE A 101 -0.42 -2.68 8.03
N ILE A 102 -1.44 -3.02 7.25
CA ILE A 102 -2.71 -2.31 7.26
C ILE A 102 -3.45 -2.50 8.59
N LYS A 103 -3.35 -3.68 9.22
CA LYS A 103 -3.89 -3.94 10.57
C LYS A 103 -3.28 -2.98 11.59
N HIS A 104 -1.96 -2.83 11.60
CA HIS A 104 -1.27 -1.89 12.49
C HIS A 104 -1.57 -0.42 12.17
N TYR A 105 -1.64 -0.07 10.88
CA TYR A 105 -1.92 1.29 10.42
C TYR A 105 -3.32 1.75 10.88
N LEU A 106 -4.33 0.88 10.74
CA LEU A 106 -5.69 1.16 11.19
C LEU A 106 -5.80 1.22 12.71
N GLY A 107 -5.14 0.30 13.43
CA GLY A 107 -5.09 0.33 14.89
C GLY A 107 -4.54 1.65 15.45
N LYS A 108 -3.49 2.21 14.82
CA LYS A 108 -2.95 3.53 15.19
C LYS A 108 -3.90 4.68 14.84
N LYS A 109 -4.59 4.61 13.70
CA LYS A 109 -5.52 5.64 13.24
C LYS A 109 -6.76 5.74 14.15
N ASN A 110 -7.28 4.60 14.61
CA ASN A 110 -8.42 4.55 15.51
C ASN A 110 -8.08 5.10 16.90
N LYS A 111 -6.92 4.73 17.46
CA LYS A 111 -6.43 5.30 18.74
C LYS A 111 -6.25 6.82 18.68
N LYS A 112 -5.78 7.37 17.55
CA LYS A 112 -5.67 8.82 17.36
C LYS A 112 -7.04 9.52 17.34
N LYS A 113 -8.08 8.89 16.78
CA LYS A 113 -9.45 9.43 16.79
C LYS A 113 -10.03 9.45 18.20
N GLU A 114 -9.80 8.42 19.01
CA GLU A 114 -10.24 8.37 20.41
C GLU A 114 -9.50 9.37 21.31
N SER A 115 -8.23 9.69 21.01
CA SER A 115 -7.44 10.66 21.78
C SER A 115 -7.73 12.14 21.47
N LEU A 116 -8.55 12.45 20.46
CA LEU A 116 -8.99 13.81 20.21
C LEU A 116 -10.15 14.11 21.18
N PRO A 117 -10.00 15.05 22.14
CA PRO A 117 -11.06 15.34 23.07
C PRO A 117 -12.31 15.78 22.30
N GLN A 118 -13.44 15.12 22.57
CA GLN A 118 -14.75 15.62 22.16
C GLN A 118 -14.85 17.04 22.74
N LYS A 119 -14.69 18.05 21.88
CA LYS A 119 -14.95 19.43 22.26
C LYS A 119 -16.37 19.45 22.82
N ILE A 120 -16.42 19.78 24.10
CA ILE A 120 -17.56 19.98 24.96
C ILE A 120 -18.65 20.72 24.16
N LEU A 121 -19.70 20.00 23.78
CA LEU A 121 -20.93 20.56 23.24
C LEU A 121 -21.77 21.08 24.43
N TRP A 122 -21.39 22.23 24.96
CA TRP A 122 -22.27 23.10 25.74
C TRP A 122 -21.98 24.55 25.35
N THR A 123 -22.63 25.01 24.29
CA THR A 123 -23.10 26.38 24.08
C THR A 123 -24.25 26.34 23.09
#